data_AF-A0A6C0GF11-F1
#
_entry.id   AF-A0A6C0GF11-F1
#
_cell.length_a   1.000
_cell.length_b   1.000
_cell.length_c   1.000
_cell.angle_alpha   90.00
_cell.angle_beta   90.00
_cell.angle_gamma   90.00
#
_symmetry.space_group_name_H-M   'P 1'
#
loop_
_entity.id
_entity.type
_entity.pdbx_description
1 polymer ?
#
loop_
_entity_poly.entity_id
_entity_poly.type
_entity_poly.pdbx_seq_one_letter_code
_entity_poly.pdbx_strand_id
1 'polypeptide(L)'
;MLSRQTGLNNKPGENHAYNNGAYVLLAEIIAKVSGKPFQEFIDEAIFKSLHMQESYFAGKITGEKPQLAQGYEVRYHGKGFSYRRGHFKGNTVGSSGLITTLDDLYQWDQNFYHNRLGKGNTELIEQILTPGKLNDGATLSYAYGLETEVYKGQMVITHSGADRGYKAEIVRFPDLELTIICLSNADNMYNLTAKLLKMGEWIAPEAFQSTVAKPDSSIQTALHEKAGYYLNVDGKAELRVITVKNDELYAARSVHGYQEPLIAQDEHTFVNKGSEEYAYHFTHTETSEQVIQYRERANEFTLHKIQPEQQTTKQLKAYAGKYYSKELNFTYRLTLRKGKLGLRIFRLIHIPFTPMENHLFLADLMGNNTLVFQTNAAGIITGFHFNRDGVSGLLFEKK
;
A
#
# COMPACT_ATOMS: atom_id res chain seq x y z
N MET A 1 7.97 19.83 -3.09
CA MET A 1 7.02 19.09 -3.96
C MET A 1 5.61 19.20 -3.39
N LEU A 2 5.40 18.86 -2.11
CA LEU A 2 4.10 19.01 -1.42
C LEU A 2 3.53 20.44 -1.52
N SER A 3 4.35 21.48 -1.34
CA SER A 3 3.92 22.89 -1.48
C SER A 3 3.47 23.33 -2.88
N ARG A 4 3.61 22.48 -3.91
CA ARG A 4 3.16 22.75 -5.28
C ARG A 4 1.91 21.96 -5.67
N GLN A 5 1.44 21.07 -4.78
CA GLN A 5 0.21 20.32 -5.04
C GLN A 5 -0.97 21.29 -4.95
N THR A 6 -1.84 21.23 -5.95
CA THR A 6 -3.01 22.11 -6.06
C THR A 6 -4.31 21.34 -6.02
N GLY A 7 -4.27 20.03 -6.30
CA GLY A 7 -5.42 19.14 -6.24
C GLY A 7 -5.46 18.28 -4.98
N LEU A 8 -6.64 17.73 -4.69
CA LEU A 8 -6.83 16.65 -3.73
C LEU A 8 -7.38 15.42 -4.47
N ASN A 9 -7.04 14.23 -4.01
CA ASN A 9 -7.62 13.00 -4.56
C ASN A 9 -9.14 12.93 -4.30
N ASN A 10 -9.59 13.44 -3.15
CA ASN A 10 -10.99 13.49 -2.71
C ASN A 10 -11.17 14.71 -1.80
N LYS A 11 -12.41 15.17 -1.55
CA LYS A 11 -12.59 16.21 -0.52
C LYS A 11 -12.30 15.62 0.88
N PRO A 12 -11.81 16.44 1.83
CA PRO A 12 -11.56 15.97 3.18
C PRO A 12 -12.81 15.33 3.81
N GLY A 13 -12.63 14.14 4.39
CA GLY A 13 -13.70 13.38 5.02
C GLY A 13 -14.58 12.56 4.07
N GLU A 14 -14.42 12.63 2.75
CA GLU A 14 -15.18 11.79 1.81
C GLU A 14 -14.63 10.36 1.72
N ASN A 15 -13.31 10.18 1.89
CA ASN A 15 -12.65 8.88 1.75
C ASN A 15 -11.41 8.79 2.64
N HIS A 16 -11.06 7.57 3.05
CA HIS A 16 -9.76 7.27 3.66
C HIS A 16 -8.73 6.92 2.58
N ALA A 17 -7.57 7.56 2.65
CA ALA A 17 -6.41 7.26 1.81
C ALA A 17 -5.12 7.52 2.61
N TYR A 18 -4.30 6.50 2.78
CA TYR A 18 -3.05 6.61 3.52
C TYR A 18 -2.10 7.61 2.83
N ASN A 19 -1.55 8.55 3.60
CA ASN A 19 -0.75 9.65 3.05
C ASN A 19 0.45 10.00 3.94
N ASN A 20 1.62 9.50 3.57
CA ASN A 20 2.89 9.86 4.22
C ASN A 20 3.16 11.37 4.22
N GLY A 21 2.75 12.09 3.18
CA GLY A 21 2.92 13.54 3.10
C GLY A 21 2.15 14.29 4.21
N ALA A 22 0.99 13.79 4.62
CA ALA A 22 0.24 14.35 5.73
C ALA A 22 0.99 14.22 7.06
N TYR A 23 1.64 13.08 7.31
CA TYR A 23 2.48 12.88 8.49
C TYR A 23 3.76 13.75 8.49
N VAL A 24 4.33 14.03 7.30
CA VAL A 24 5.41 15.03 7.19
C VAL A 24 4.89 16.42 7.60
N LEU A 25 3.70 16.82 7.14
CA LEU A 25 3.11 18.10 7.54
C LEU A 25 2.77 18.16 9.03
N LEU A 26 2.34 17.05 9.64
CA LEU A 26 2.14 16.97 11.09
C LEU A 26 3.44 17.19 11.86
N ALA A 27 4.57 16.64 11.39
CA ALA A 27 5.87 16.91 11.99
C ALA A 27 6.28 18.39 11.89
N GLU A 28 5.99 19.05 10.77
CA GLU A 28 6.20 20.50 10.61
C GLU A 28 5.31 21.32 11.54
N ILE A 29 4.05 20.91 11.75
CA ILE A 29 3.13 21.56 12.71
C ILE A 29 3.68 21.43 14.13
N ILE A 30 4.10 20.22 14.54
CA ILE A 30 4.70 19.99 15.86
C ILE A 30 5.95 20.86 16.04
N ALA A 31 6.83 20.91 15.04
CA ALA A 31 8.03 21.74 15.12
C ALA A 31 7.69 23.23 15.28
N LYS A 32 6.71 23.73 14.51
CA LYS A 32 6.28 25.13 14.57
C LYS A 32 5.60 25.48 15.90
N VAL A 33 4.75 24.61 16.43
CA VAL A 33 4.00 24.87 17.67
C VAL A 33 4.91 24.74 18.90
N SER A 34 5.79 23.75 18.92
CA SER A 34 6.73 23.53 20.03
C SER A 34 7.92 24.50 20.04
N GLY A 35 8.25 25.11 18.89
CA GLY A 35 9.46 25.92 18.72
C GLY A 35 10.75 25.09 18.66
N LYS A 36 10.67 23.75 18.58
CA LYS A 36 11.82 22.83 18.52
C LYS A 36 11.83 22.06 17.21
N PRO A 37 12.99 21.63 16.70
CA PRO A 37 13.04 20.62 15.65
C PRO A 37 12.25 19.37 16.05
N PHE A 38 11.44 18.81 15.15
CA PHE A 38 10.58 17.65 15.44
C PHE A 38 11.32 16.50 16.14
N GLN A 39 12.53 16.20 15.68
CA GLN A 39 13.35 15.11 16.24
C GLN A 39 13.74 15.35 17.70
N GLU A 40 14.00 16.60 18.08
CA GLU A 40 14.35 16.99 19.45
C GLU A 40 13.11 16.99 20.35
N PHE A 41 11.97 17.43 19.81
CA PHE A 41 10.71 17.32 20.52
C PHE A 41 10.36 15.85 20.84
N ILE A 42 10.47 14.94 19.87
CA ILE A 42 10.16 13.51 20.07
C ILE A 42 11.16 12.83 21.02
N ASP A 43 12.45 13.18 20.94
CA ASP A 43 13.46 12.66 21.86
C ASP A 43 13.11 12.99 23.33
N GLU A 44 12.72 14.23 23.61
CA GLU A 44 12.30 14.63 24.96
C GLU A 44 10.93 14.08 25.36
N ALA A 45 9.93 14.28 24.50
CA ALA A 45 8.53 14.01 24.81
C ALA A 45 8.19 12.52 24.83
N ILE A 46 8.96 11.68 24.10
CA ILE A 46 8.69 10.25 23.96
C ILE A 46 9.91 9.43 24.38
N PHE A 47 11.03 9.52 23.66
CA PHE A 47 12.10 8.52 23.82
C PHE A 47 12.72 8.55 25.23
N LYS A 48 13.11 9.72 25.73
CA LYS A 48 13.62 9.87 27.10
C LYS A 48 12.58 9.53 28.15
N SER A 49 11.33 9.93 27.92
CA SER A 49 10.20 9.69 28.85
C SER A 49 9.87 8.20 28.99
N LEU A 50 10.08 7.41 27.94
CA LEU A 50 9.85 5.97 27.92
C LEU A 50 11.13 5.14 28.06
N HIS A 51 12.28 5.78 28.27
CA HIS A 51 13.59 5.12 28.32
C HIS A 51 13.95 4.33 27.05
N MET A 52 13.53 4.81 25.88
CA MET A 52 13.87 4.26 24.56
C MET A 52 15.23 4.82 24.10
N GLN A 53 16.33 4.29 24.65
CA GLN A 53 17.66 4.89 24.53
C GLN A 53 18.34 4.65 23.18
N GLU A 54 17.89 3.67 22.42
CA GLU A 54 18.42 3.30 21.09
C GLU A 54 17.46 3.69 19.96
N SER A 55 16.56 4.64 20.24
CA SER A 55 15.59 5.18 19.29
C SER A 55 15.97 6.58 18.85
N TYR A 56 16.14 6.74 17.53
CA TYR A 56 16.55 8.02 16.95
C TYR A 56 16.15 8.10 15.48
N PHE A 57 16.03 9.33 14.97
CA PHE A 57 15.83 9.53 13.55
C PHE A 57 17.14 9.41 12.79
N ALA A 58 17.14 8.68 11.67
CA ALA A 58 18.33 8.37 10.89
C ALA A 58 19.14 9.60 10.47
N GLY A 59 18.48 10.73 10.19
CA GLY A 59 19.16 11.99 9.89
C GLY A 59 20.01 12.58 11.03
N LYS A 60 19.88 12.06 12.26
CA LYS A 60 20.72 12.41 13.43
C LYS A 60 21.85 11.40 13.67
N ILE A 61 21.99 10.32 12.88
CA ILE A 61 23.14 9.42 13.01
C ILE A 61 24.40 10.18 12.60
N THR A 62 25.29 10.40 13.55
CA THR A 62 26.65 10.89 13.32
C THR A 62 27.64 9.78 13.64
N GLY A 63 28.55 9.47 12.71
CA GLY A 63 29.56 8.43 12.90
C GLY A 63 29.05 7.00 12.66
N GLU A 64 29.89 6.03 12.99
CA GLU A 64 29.57 4.61 12.83
C GLU A 64 28.66 4.12 13.97
N LYS A 65 27.66 3.32 13.59
CA LYS A 65 26.77 2.61 14.51
C LYS A 65 26.91 1.11 14.24
N PRO A 66 27.86 0.40 14.88
CA PRO A 66 28.17 -1.00 14.54
C PRO A 66 27.00 -1.97 14.72
N GLN A 67 26.08 -1.66 15.65
CA GLN A 67 24.89 -2.47 15.93
C GLN A 67 23.70 -2.16 15.00
N LEU A 68 23.82 -1.14 14.14
CA LEU A 68 22.77 -0.83 13.18
C LEU A 68 22.71 -1.92 12.11
N ALA A 69 21.58 -2.62 12.04
CA ALA A 69 21.37 -3.65 11.03
C ALA A 69 21.46 -3.03 9.62
N GLN A 70 22.29 -3.62 8.75
CA GLN A 70 22.35 -3.22 7.34
C GLN A 70 21.10 -3.76 6.61
N GLY A 71 20.34 -2.86 5.99
CA GLY A 71 19.19 -3.22 5.16
C GLY A 71 19.60 -3.79 3.80
N TYR A 72 18.80 -4.71 3.26
CA TYR A 72 19.03 -5.39 1.99
C TYR A 72 17.80 -5.35 1.09
N GLU A 73 17.99 -4.86 -0.14
CA GLU A 73 17.00 -4.95 -1.22
C GLU A 73 17.13 -6.29 -1.94
N VAL A 74 16.01 -6.93 -2.23
CA VAL A 74 15.98 -8.20 -2.97
C VAL A 74 15.84 -7.95 -4.48
N ARG A 75 16.68 -8.65 -5.24
CA ARG A 75 16.65 -8.68 -6.71
C ARG A 75 16.32 -10.07 -7.19
N TYR A 76 15.17 -10.21 -7.83
CA TYR A 76 14.72 -11.46 -8.43
C TYR A 76 15.31 -11.65 -9.83
N HIS A 77 15.77 -12.88 -10.11
CA HIS A 77 16.35 -13.28 -11.39
C HIS A 77 15.92 -14.71 -11.75
N GLY A 78 14.99 -14.84 -12.70
CA GLY A 78 14.40 -16.15 -13.03
C GLY A 78 13.70 -16.75 -11.81
N LYS A 79 14.09 -17.97 -11.42
CA LYS A 79 13.59 -18.65 -10.21
C LYS A 79 14.37 -18.32 -8.93
N GLY A 80 15.45 -17.55 -9.02
CA GLY A 80 16.32 -17.19 -7.88
C GLY A 80 16.19 -15.73 -7.46
N PHE A 81 16.90 -15.39 -6.39
CA PHE A 81 17.04 -14.00 -5.94
C PHE A 81 18.43 -13.75 -5.36
N SER A 82 18.80 -12.48 -5.27
CA SER A 82 20.03 -12.01 -4.62
C SER A 82 19.73 -10.81 -3.74
N TYR A 83 20.55 -10.62 -2.70
CA TYR A 83 20.48 -9.43 -1.85
C TYR A 83 21.48 -8.38 -2.33
N ARG A 84 21.06 -7.13 -2.35
CA ARG A 84 21.91 -5.96 -2.54
C ARG A 84 21.77 -5.07 -1.32
N ARG A 85 22.86 -4.46 -0.85
CA ARG A 85 22.77 -3.46 0.22
C ARG A 85 21.77 -2.37 -0.17
N GLY A 86 20.77 -2.17 0.69
CA GLY A 86 19.82 -1.09 0.62
C GLY A 86 20.45 0.19 1.16
N HIS A 87 20.23 1.30 0.46
CA HIS A 87 20.64 2.61 0.93
C HIS A 87 19.44 3.36 1.49
N PHE A 88 19.14 3.12 2.76
CA PHE A 88 18.18 3.91 3.51
C PHE A 88 18.80 5.25 3.86
N LYS A 89 18.20 6.34 3.37
CA LYS A 89 18.66 7.70 3.67
C LYS A 89 18.02 8.22 4.96
N GLY A 90 16.80 7.79 5.27
CA GLY A 90 16.05 8.21 6.46
C GLY A 90 15.95 9.73 6.65
N ASN A 91 15.86 10.47 5.54
CA ASN A 91 15.80 11.94 5.51
C ASN A 91 14.39 12.50 5.70
N THR A 92 13.41 11.67 6.03
CA THR A 92 12.02 12.07 6.21
C THR A 92 11.63 11.77 7.64
N VAL A 93 10.99 12.75 8.30
CA VAL A 93 10.45 12.63 9.66
C VAL A 93 8.93 12.75 9.61
N GLY A 94 8.26 12.35 10.69
CA GLY A 94 6.79 12.29 10.76
C GLY A 94 6.23 11.01 10.18
N SER A 95 6.51 10.70 8.91
CA SER A 95 6.01 9.48 8.24
C SER A 95 6.94 8.27 8.29
N SER A 96 8.24 8.49 8.47
CA SER A 96 9.28 7.44 8.47
C SER A 96 10.51 7.98 9.20
N GLY A 97 11.67 7.34 9.02
CA GLY A 97 12.97 7.84 9.45
C GLY A 97 13.41 7.38 10.83
N LEU A 98 12.50 6.79 11.62
CA LEU A 98 12.83 6.22 12.93
C LEU A 98 13.67 4.95 12.78
N ILE A 99 14.75 4.87 13.54
CA ILE A 99 15.54 3.67 13.80
C ILE A 99 15.34 3.36 15.28
N THR A 100 15.09 2.10 15.60
CA THR A 100 14.78 1.63 16.95
C THR A 100 15.20 0.17 17.12
N THR A 101 15.05 -0.36 18.32
CA THR A 101 15.35 -1.76 18.69
C THR A 101 14.09 -2.46 19.20
N LEU A 102 14.17 -3.78 19.37
CA LEU A 102 13.08 -4.54 19.97
C LEU A 102 12.84 -4.13 21.43
N ASP A 103 13.91 -3.87 22.19
CA ASP A 103 13.82 -3.47 23.60
C ASP A 103 13.14 -2.10 23.76
N ASP A 104 13.43 -1.16 22.87
CA ASP A 104 12.79 0.15 22.86
C ASP A 104 11.33 0.05 22.41
N LEU A 105 11.03 -0.77 21.39
CA LEU A 105 9.65 -1.03 20.98
C LEU A 105 8.84 -1.74 22.06
N TYR A 106 9.49 -2.56 22.89
CA TYR A 106 8.86 -3.11 24.09
C TYR A 106 8.49 -2.00 25.07
N GLN A 107 9.36 -1.02 25.34
CA GLN A 107 8.97 0.13 26.20
C GLN A 107 7.81 0.94 25.60
N TRP A 108 7.81 1.15 24.28
CA TRP A 108 6.70 1.78 23.56
C TRP A 108 5.40 0.97 23.69
N ASP A 109 5.47 -0.35 23.58
CA ASP A 109 4.34 -1.25 23.80
C ASP A 109 3.83 -1.20 25.23
N GLN A 110 4.71 -1.23 26.24
CA GLN A 110 4.30 -1.15 27.63
C GLN A 110 3.62 0.20 27.96
N ASN A 111 3.96 1.28 27.26
CA ASN A 111 3.25 2.56 27.38
C ASN A 111 1.78 2.47 26.93
N PHE A 112 1.43 1.53 26.05
CA PHE A 112 0.04 1.32 25.65
C PHE A 112 -0.83 0.88 26.83
N TYR A 113 -0.33 -0.07 27.64
CA TYR A 113 -1.05 -0.61 28.81
C TYR A 113 -0.83 0.22 30.08
N HIS A 114 0.32 0.87 30.18
CA HIS A 114 0.76 1.60 31.36
C HIS A 114 1.27 2.98 30.94
N ASN A 115 0.34 3.83 30.48
CA ASN A 115 0.71 5.12 29.89
C ASN A 115 1.52 5.98 30.87
N ARG A 116 2.70 6.42 30.39
CA ARG A 116 3.63 7.33 31.07
C ARG A 116 3.69 8.69 30.36
N LEU A 117 3.06 8.82 29.19
CA LEU A 117 3.03 10.05 28.41
C LEU A 117 1.81 10.92 28.78
N GLY A 118 1.86 12.21 28.47
CA GLY A 118 0.67 13.08 28.59
C GLY A 118 0.11 13.21 30.01
N LYS A 119 0.97 13.12 31.05
CA LYS A 119 0.65 13.04 32.49
C LYS A 119 0.22 11.65 33.00
N GLY A 120 0.34 10.61 32.17
CA GLY A 120 0.17 9.21 32.57
C GLY A 120 -1.29 8.78 32.80
N ASN A 121 -2.24 9.51 32.21
CA ASN A 121 -3.67 9.20 32.28
C ASN A 121 -4.13 8.39 31.05
N THR A 122 -5.32 7.80 31.06
CA THR A 122 -5.77 6.90 29.97
C THR A 122 -6.29 7.67 28.75
N GLU A 123 -6.65 8.94 28.93
CA GLU A 123 -7.27 9.80 27.90
C GLU A 123 -6.42 9.91 26.64
N LEU A 124 -5.08 9.93 26.77
CA LEU A 124 -4.20 9.95 25.60
C LEU A 124 -4.32 8.67 24.76
N ILE A 125 -4.35 7.51 25.42
CA ILE A 125 -4.46 6.21 24.75
C ILE A 125 -5.86 6.06 24.14
N GLU A 126 -6.91 6.40 24.89
CA GLU A 126 -8.29 6.42 24.40
C GLU A 126 -8.45 7.32 23.16
N GLN A 127 -7.81 8.50 23.18
CA GLN A 127 -7.83 9.41 22.04
C GLN A 127 -7.10 8.83 20.83
N ILE A 128 -5.89 8.27 21.02
CA ILE A 128 -5.11 7.69 19.91
C ILE A 128 -5.84 6.49 19.28
N LEU A 129 -6.63 5.76 20.06
CA LEU A 129 -7.43 4.63 19.58
C LEU A 129 -8.81 5.01 19.03
N THR A 130 -9.18 6.29 19.07
CA THR A 130 -10.45 6.74 18.50
C THR A 130 -10.39 6.66 16.97
N PRO A 131 -11.20 5.80 16.33
CA PRO A 131 -11.16 5.68 14.89
C PRO A 131 -11.75 6.91 14.21
N GLY A 132 -11.18 7.28 13.05
CA GLY A 132 -11.68 8.39 12.25
C GLY A 132 -13.11 8.13 11.74
N LYS A 133 -13.84 9.20 11.44
CA LYS A 133 -15.16 9.13 10.81
C LYS A 133 -15.18 9.89 9.49
N LEU A 134 -15.85 9.32 8.51
CA LEU A 134 -16.16 9.97 7.23
C LEU A 134 -17.39 10.87 7.37
N ASN A 135 -17.59 11.74 6.39
CA ASN A 135 -18.68 12.72 6.36
C ASN A 135 -20.08 12.06 6.30
N ASP A 136 -20.16 10.83 5.82
CA ASP A 136 -21.38 10.01 5.77
C ASP A 136 -21.65 9.24 7.08
N GLY A 137 -20.76 9.38 8.09
CA GLY A 137 -20.85 8.71 9.37
C GLY A 137 -20.15 7.34 9.42
N ALA A 138 -19.60 6.84 8.32
CA ALA A 138 -18.83 5.60 8.32
C ALA A 138 -17.61 5.72 9.22
N THR A 139 -17.39 4.69 10.04
CA THR A 139 -16.24 4.61 10.95
C THR A 139 -15.09 3.89 10.25
N LEU A 140 -13.90 4.47 10.31
CA LEU A 140 -12.70 3.92 9.71
C LEU A 140 -12.07 2.85 10.59
N SER A 141 -11.37 1.90 9.97
CA SER A 141 -10.42 1.00 10.66
C SER A 141 -9.03 1.65 10.79
N TYR A 142 -8.99 2.94 11.13
CA TYR A 142 -7.76 3.73 11.29
C TYR A 142 -7.92 4.82 12.35
N ALA A 143 -6.98 4.91 13.29
CA ALA A 143 -6.99 5.79 14.44
C ALA A 143 -5.59 6.38 14.68
N TYR A 144 -5.41 7.68 14.44
CA TYR A 144 -4.16 8.44 14.73
C TYR A 144 -2.81 7.75 14.40
N GLY A 145 -2.71 6.99 13.31
CA GLY A 145 -1.47 6.27 12.96
C GLY A 145 -1.46 4.80 13.34
N LEU A 146 -2.62 4.25 13.68
CA LEU A 146 -2.83 2.83 13.98
C LEU A 146 -3.98 2.32 13.12
N GLU A 147 -3.83 1.11 12.60
CA GLU A 147 -4.90 0.35 11.98
C GLU A 147 -5.64 -0.44 13.06
N THR A 148 -6.96 -0.48 12.97
CA THR A 148 -7.82 -1.13 13.97
C THR A 148 -8.81 -2.07 13.27
N GLU A 149 -8.73 -3.36 13.54
CA GLU A 149 -9.59 -4.36 12.89
C GLU A 149 -10.02 -5.47 13.85
N VAL A 150 -11.02 -6.26 13.45
CA VAL A 150 -11.42 -7.46 14.18
C VAL A 150 -10.95 -8.68 13.40
N TYR A 151 -10.00 -9.41 13.97
CA TYR A 151 -9.46 -10.65 13.41
C TYR A 151 -9.99 -11.86 14.17
N LYS A 152 -10.84 -12.67 13.51
CA LYS A 152 -11.42 -13.89 14.09
C LYS A 152 -12.01 -13.68 15.50
N GLY A 153 -12.74 -12.57 15.67
CA GLY A 153 -13.38 -12.21 16.95
C GLY A 153 -12.50 -11.46 17.94
N GLN A 154 -11.22 -11.24 17.64
CA GLN A 154 -10.29 -10.48 18.48
C GLN A 154 -10.07 -9.07 17.91
N MET A 155 -10.13 -8.05 18.76
CA MET A 155 -9.70 -6.70 18.38
C MET A 155 -8.19 -6.68 18.15
N VAL A 156 -7.77 -6.09 17.05
CA VAL A 156 -6.37 -5.96 16.64
C VAL A 156 -6.04 -4.50 16.42
N ILE A 157 -4.90 -4.10 16.95
CA ILE A 157 -4.27 -2.80 16.70
C ILE A 157 -2.92 -3.06 16.05
N THR A 158 -2.70 -2.53 14.86
CA THR A 158 -1.49 -2.81 14.09
C THR A 158 -0.97 -1.58 13.35
N HIS A 159 0.30 -1.61 12.98
CA HIS A 159 0.80 -0.72 11.94
C HIS A 159 2.04 -1.29 11.28
N SER A 160 1.99 -1.41 9.94
CA SER A 160 3.10 -1.92 9.15
C SER A 160 4.06 -0.80 8.74
N GLY A 161 5.34 -1.14 8.58
CA GLY A 161 6.39 -0.24 8.11
C GLY A 161 7.22 -0.87 7.01
N ALA A 162 7.58 -0.08 6.00
CA ALA A 162 8.47 -0.50 4.93
C ALA A 162 9.31 0.66 4.43
N ASP A 163 10.61 0.45 4.35
CA ASP A 163 11.53 1.35 3.64
C ASP A 163 12.58 0.50 2.91
N ARG A 164 13.48 1.14 2.15
CA ARG A 164 14.46 0.42 1.33
C ARG A 164 15.33 -0.52 2.16
N GLY A 165 15.09 -1.82 1.99
CA GLY A 165 15.79 -2.88 2.67
C GLY A 165 15.35 -3.14 4.12
N TYR A 166 14.19 -2.62 4.54
CA TYR A 166 13.63 -2.87 5.87
C TYR A 166 12.13 -3.12 5.83
N LYS A 167 11.66 -3.99 6.70
CA LYS A 167 10.26 -4.21 7.04
C LYS A 167 10.10 -4.21 8.55
N ALA A 168 9.01 -3.65 9.03
CA ALA A 168 8.64 -3.69 10.44
C ALA A 168 7.13 -3.93 10.56
N GLU A 169 6.72 -4.65 11.59
CA GLU A 169 5.32 -4.86 11.92
C GLU A 169 5.17 -4.96 13.43
N ILE A 170 4.12 -4.36 13.96
CA ILE A 170 3.66 -4.54 15.34
C ILE A 170 2.17 -4.87 15.30
N VAL A 171 1.80 -6.02 15.83
CA VAL A 171 0.42 -6.48 15.98
C VAL A 171 0.12 -6.62 17.46
N ARG A 172 -0.94 -5.98 17.93
CA ARG A 172 -1.40 -6.06 19.32
C ARG A 172 -2.82 -6.61 19.39
N PHE A 173 -3.03 -7.56 20.29
CA PHE A 173 -4.31 -8.09 20.73
C PHE A 173 -4.56 -7.62 22.17
N PRO A 174 -5.23 -6.46 22.37
CA PRO A 174 -5.34 -5.84 23.70
C PRO A 174 -6.04 -6.73 24.73
N ASP A 175 -7.10 -7.43 24.33
CA ASP A 175 -7.89 -8.29 25.21
C ASP A 175 -7.11 -9.51 25.71
N LEU A 176 -6.02 -9.86 25.01
CA LEU A 176 -5.10 -10.95 25.36
C LEU A 176 -3.83 -10.45 26.03
N GLU A 177 -3.67 -9.13 26.18
CA GLU A 177 -2.41 -8.47 26.57
C GLU A 177 -1.20 -8.99 25.76
N LEU A 178 -1.43 -9.32 24.48
CA LEU A 178 -0.44 -9.94 23.61
C LEU A 178 0.00 -8.97 22.52
N THR A 179 1.30 -8.74 22.43
CA THR A 179 1.92 -7.97 21.34
C THR A 179 2.98 -8.81 20.64
N ILE A 180 2.95 -8.81 19.31
CA ILE A 180 3.91 -9.52 18.47
C ILE A 180 4.58 -8.47 17.56
N ILE A 181 5.91 -8.38 17.66
CA ILE A 181 6.72 -7.41 16.91
C ILE A 181 7.69 -8.18 16.01
N CYS A 182 7.80 -7.78 14.75
CA CYS A 182 8.81 -8.29 13.83
C CYS A 182 9.54 -7.16 13.13
N LEU A 183 10.88 -7.18 13.22
CA LEU A 183 11.78 -6.28 12.50
C LEU A 183 12.62 -7.11 11.53
N SER A 184 12.71 -6.69 10.27
CA SER A 184 13.47 -7.35 9.23
C SER A 184 14.33 -6.35 8.47
N ASN A 185 15.58 -6.73 8.22
CA ASN A 185 16.54 -5.98 7.39
C ASN A 185 16.57 -6.48 5.94
N ALA A 186 15.45 -7.03 5.45
CA ALA A 186 15.24 -7.36 4.06
C ALA A 186 13.83 -6.96 3.60
N ASP A 187 13.68 -6.51 2.36
CA ASP A 187 12.40 -6.02 1.84
C ASP A 187 11.47 -7.12 1.26
N ASN A 188 11.90 -8.39 1.25
CA ASN A 188 11.14 -9.54 0.77
C ASN A 188 10.27 -10.24 1.85
N MET A 189 10.16 -9.65 3.05
CA MET A 189 9.24 -10.17 4.07
C MET A 189 7.80 -9.72 3.78
N TYR A 190 7.18 -10.36 2.79
CA TYR A 190 5.79 -10.07 2.40
C TYR A 190 4.77 -10.62 3.41
N ASN A 191 3.59 -9.99 3.44
CA ASN A 191 2.41 -10.36 4.25
C ASN A 191 2.75 -10.56 5.73
N LEU A 192 3.56 -9.64 6.28
CA LEU A 192 4.07 -9.76 7.65
C LEU A 192 2.94 -9.64 8.68
N THR A 193 2.00 -8.70 8.49
CA THR A 193 0.79 -8.57 9.32
C THR A 193 0.06 -9.90 9.45
N ALA A 194 -0.28 -10.55 8.34
CA ALA A 194 -0.98 -11.84 8.35
C ALA A 194 -0.19 -12.97 9.03
N LYS A 195 1.14 -13.02 8.84
CA LYS A 195 1.98 -13.99 9.55
C LYS A 195 1.92 -13.77 11.06
N LEU A 196 1.94 -12.52 11.50
CA LEU A 196 1.93 -12.17 12.93
C LEU A 196 0.54 -12.44 13.53
N LEU A 197 -0.54 -12.17 12.80
CA LEU A 197 -1.89 -12.55 13.19
C LEU A 197 -2.02 -14.06 13.43
N LYS A 198 -1.46 -14.88 12.51
CA LYS A 198 -1.39 -16.34 12.68
C LYS A 198 -0.52 -16.80 13.84
N MET A 199 0.55 -16.06 14.16
CA MET A 199 1.33 -16.33 15.37
C MET A 199 0.48 -16.07 16.62
N GLY A 200 -0.38 -15.04 16.60
CA GLY A 200 -1.39 -14.82 17.65
C GLY A 200 -2.30 -16.02 17.83
N GLU A 201 -2.86 -16.55 16.73
CA GLU A 201 -3.67 -17.78 16.77
C GLU A 201 -2.90 -18.98 17.32
N TRP A 202 -1.63 -19.12 16.97
CA TRP A 202 -0.83 -20.24 17.45
C TRP A 202 -0.51 -20.13 18.95
N ILE A 203 -0.32 -18.90 19.45
CA ILE A 203 -0.02 -18.62 20.85
C ILE A 203 -1.27 -18.81 21.74
N ALA A 204 -2.44 -18.36 21.29
CA ALA A 204 -3.69 -18.39 22.07
C ALA A 204 -4.89 -18.90 21.24
N PRO A 205 -4.86 -20.15 20.75
CA PRO A 205 -5.83 -20.66 19.77
C PRO A 205 -7.29 -20.60 20.25
N GLU A 206 -7.53 -20.80 21.55
CA GLU A 206 -8.85 -20.75 22.17
C GLU A 206 -9.51 -19.36 22.14
N ALA A 207 -8.73 -18.29 21.95
CA ALA A 207 -9.24 -16.93 21.86
C ALA A 207 -9.85 -16.60 20.49
N PHE A 208 -9.54 -17.37 19.45
CA PHE A 208 -9.92 -17.05 18.07
C PHE A 208 -11.09 -17.90 17.60
N GLN A 209 -12.02 -17.25 16.90
CA GLN A 209 -13.14 -17.91 16.24
C GLN A 209 -12.65 -18.69 15.02
N SER A 210 -13.14 -19.91 14.83
CA SER A 210 -12.85 -20.70 13.63
C SER A 210 -13.61 -20.13 12.43
N THR A 211 -12.90 -19.67 11.40
CA THR A 211 -13.50 -19.11 10.17
C THR A 211 -13.25 -19.96 8.93
N VAL A 212 -12.66 -21.16 9.07
CA VAL A 212 -12.32 -21.99 7.91
C VAL A 212 -13.59 -22.62 7.35
N ALA A 213 -14.21 -21.95 6.38
CA ALA A 213 -15.08 -22.62 5.43
C ALA A 213 -14.24 -23.70 4.72
N LYS A 214 -14.67 -24.96 4.79
CA LYS A 214 -13.96 -26.04 4.10
C LYS A 214 -14.00 -25.77 2.59
N PRO A 215 -12.87 -25.89 1.87
CA PRO A 215 -12.89 -25.80 0.42
C PRO A 215 -13.84 -26.87 -0.12
N ASP A 216 -14.87 -26.44 -0.85
CA ASP A 216 -15.74 -27.39 -1.52
C ASP A 216 -15.11 -27.78 -2.86
N SER A 217 -14.42 -28.93 -2.85
CA SER A 217 -13.76 -29.50 -4.02
C SER A 217 -14.75 -30.02 -5.08
N SER A 218 -16.06 -29.97 -4.83
CA SER A 218 -17.09 -30.36 -5.79
C SER A 218 -17.55 -29.24 -6.72
N ILE A 219 -17.06 -28.01 -6.52
CA ILE A 219 -17.48 -26.84 -7.31
C ILE A 219 -16.81 -26.86 -8.68
N GLN A 220 -17.60 -27.15 -9.72
CA GLN A 220 -17.24 -26.86 -11.10
C GLN A 220 -17.26 -25.34 -11.30
N THR A 221 -16.12 -24.69 -11.09
CA THR A 221 -16.02 -23.25 -11.29
C THR A 221 -15.56 -22.96 -12.72
N ALA A 222 -16.25 -22.04 -13.39
CA ALA A 222 -15.78 -21.48 -14.66
C ALA A 222 -14.58 -20.53 -14.42
N LEU A 223 -13.46 -21.07 -13.92
CA LEU A 223 -12.28 -20.30 -13.51
C LEU A 223 -11.75 -19.43 -14.66
N HIS A 224 -11.81 -19.94 -15.89
CA HIS A 224 -11.40 -19.21 -17.08
C HIS A 224 -12.23 -17.96 -17.35
N GLU A 225 -13.52 -17.97 -17.03
CA GLU A 225 -14.38 -16.78 -17.16
C GLU A 225 -13.99 -15.70 -16.15
N LYS A 226 -13.48 -16.10 -14.97
CA LYS A 226 -13.02 -15.17 -13.93
C LYS A 226 -11.64 -14.56 -14.26
N ALA A 227 -10.88 -15.13 -15.17
CA ALA A 227 -9.59 -14.58 -15.59
C ALA A 227 -9.76 -13.22 -16.29
N GLY A 228 -8.82 -12.29 -16.05
CA GLY A 228 -8.85 -10.96 -16.64
C GLY A 228 -8.13 -9.89 -15.81
N TYR A 229 -8.29 -8.65 -16.25
CA TYR A 229 -7.82 -7.46 -15.57
C TYR A 229 -9.02 -6.79 -14.90
N TYR A 230 -8.90 -6.44 -13.63
CA TYR A 230 -9.95 -5.78 -12.87
C TYR A 230 -9.40 -4.50 -12.27
N LEU A 231 -9.99 -3.35 -12.59
CA LEU A 231 -9.48 -2.04 -12.20
C LEU A 231 -10.54 -1.23 -11.45
N ASN A 232 -10.12 -0.56 -10.37
CA ASN A 232 -10.90 0.52 -9.77
C ASN A 232 -10.66 1.80 -10.57
N VAL A 233 -11.69 2.26 -11.28
CA VAL A 233 -11.65 3.48 -12.10
C VAL A 233 -11.94 4.76 -11.31
N ASP A 234 -12.34 4.67 -10.04
CA ASP A 234 -12.66 5.81 -9.16
C ASP A 234 -11.39 6.45 -8.55
N GLY A 235 -10.29 6.44 -9.28
CA GLY A 235 -9.07 7.19 -8.94
C GLY A 235 -8.06 6.49 -8.02
N LYS A 236 -8.35 5.30 -7.50
CA LYS A 236 -7.40 4.54 -6.67
C LYS A 236 -6.38 3.72 -7.48
N ALA A 237 -6.62 3.56 -8.78
CA ALA A 237 -5.78 2.76 -9.70
C ALA A 237 -5.51 1.34 -9.18
N GLU A 238 -6.43 0.80 -8.37
CA GLU A 238 -6.28 -0.52 -7.79
C GLU A 238 -6.53 -1.58 -8.86
N LEU A 239 -5.59 -2.48 -9.05
CA LEU A 239 -5.65 -3.50 -10.11
C LEU A 239 -5.58 -4.90 -9.49
N ARG A 240 -6.41 -5.81 -9.98
CA ARG A 240 -6.23 -7.26 -9.83
C ARG A 240 -6.09 -7.89 -11.20
N VAL A 241 -5.00 -8.63 -11.38
CA VAL A 241 -4.78 -9.50 -12.54
C VAL A 241 -5.08 -10.91 -12.11
N ILE A 242 -6.20 -11.45 -12.60
CA ILE A 242 -6.66 -12.80 -12.31
C ILE A 242 -6.22 -13.73 -13.43
N THR A 243 -5.47 -14.77 -13.08
CA THR A 243 -4.96 -15.76 -14.04
C THR A 243 -5.30 -17.17 -13.60
N VAL A 244 -5.49 -18.08 -14.56
CA VAL A 244 -5.67 -19.52 -14.30
C VAL A 244 -4.36 -20.23 -14.61
N LYS A 245 -3.86 -21.06 -13.69
CA LYS A 245 -2.72 -21.96 -13.90
C LYS A 245 -2.99 -23.28 -13.20
N ASN A 246 -2.84 -24.39 -13.93
CA ASN A 246 -3.06 -25.75 -13.39
C ASN A 246 -4.41 -25.87 -12.64
N ASP A 247 -5.49 -25.37 -13.23
CA ASP A 247 -6.85 -25.37 -12.67
C ASP A 247 -6.99 -24.66 -11.29
N GLU A 248 -6.04 -23.77 -10.96
CA GLU A 248 -6.12 -22.87 -9.81
C GLU A 248 -6.18 -21.41 -10.29
N LEU A 249 -6.92 -20.56 -9.56
CA LEU A 249 -6.88 -19.12 -9.77
C LEU A 249 -5.71 -18.49 -9.03
N TYR A 250 -5.16 -17.43 -9.62
CA TYR A 250 -4.09 -16.62 -9.04
C TYR A 250 -4.46 -15.15 -9.16
N ALA A 251 -4.22 -14.37 -8.11
CA ALA A 251 -4.38 -12.92 -8.11
C ALA A 251 -3.02 -12.21 -8.01
N ALA A 252 -2.87 -11.12 -8.77
CA ALA A 252 -1.71 -10.23 -8.75
C ALA A 252 -2.13 -8.77 -8.67
N ARG A 253 -1.33 -7.90 -8.02
CA ARG A 253 -1.58 -6.45 -7.97
C ARG A 253 -1.07 -5.67 -9.20
N SER A 254 -0.28 -6.31 -10.06
CA SER A 254 0.20 -5.72 -11.32
C SER A 254 0.43 -6.81 -12.37
N VAL A 255 0.61 -6.41 -13.63
CA VAL A 255 0.74 -7.32 -14.79
C VAL A 255 1.86 -8.36 -14.61
N HIS A 256 3.00 -7.97 -14.04
CA HIS A 256 4.14 -8.85 -13.76
C HIS A 256 4.40 -8.97 -12.25
N GLY A 257 3.41 -8.62 -11.42
CA GLY A 257 3.51 -8.67 -9.97
C GLY A 257 3.57 -10.10 -9.43
N TYR A 258 3.89 -10.22 -8.15
CA TYR A 258 3.77 -11.49 -7.44
C TYR A 258 2.33 -11.99 -7.51
N GLN A 259 2.18 -13.29 -7.73
CA GLN A 259 0.88 -13.94 -7.89
C GLN A 259 0.63 -14.89 -6.73
N GLU A 260 -0.50 -14.71 -6.07
CA GLU A 260 -0.94 -15.55 -4.96
C GLU A 260 -2.03 -16.53 -5.44
N PRO A 261 -1.89 -17.83 -5.14
CA PRO A 261 -2.95 -18.79 -5.43
C PRO A 261 -4.20 -18.48 -4.60
N LEU A 262 -5.36 -18.72 -5.19
CA LEU A 262 -6.66 -18.58 -4.56
C LEU A 262 -7.30 -19.95 -4.35
N ILE A 263 -8.06 -20.08 -3.26
CA ILE A 263 -8.86 -21.25 -2.91
C ILE A 263 -10.33 -20.86 -3.06
N ALA A 264 -11.10 -21.65 -3.80
CA ALA A 264 -12.54 -21.47 -3.87
C ALA A 264 -13.18 -21.81 -2.50
N GLN A 265 -13.99 -20.89 -1.99
CA GLN A 265 -14.92 -21.15 -0.88
C GLN A 265 -16.29 -21.54 -1.43
N ASP A 266 -16.72 -20.85 -2.49
CA ASP A 266 -17.93 -21.14 -3.24
C ASP A 266 -17.73 -20.77 -4.74
N GLU A 267 -18.79 -20.81 -5.56
CA GLU A 267 -18.73 -20.48 -7.00
C GLU A 267 -18.28 -19.02 -7.27
N HIS A 268 -18.51 -18.12 -6.32
CA HIS A 268 -18.27 -16.69 -6.41
C HIS A 268 -17.15 -16.20 -5.49
N THR A 269 -16.85 -16.90 -4.41
CA THR A 269 -15.92 -16.44 -3.36
C THR A 269 -14.62 -17.23 -3.40
N PHE A 270 -13.51 -16.49 -3.45
CA PHE A 270 -12.16 -17.03 -3.45
C PHE A 270 -11.29 -16.35 -2.41
N VAL A 271 -10.53 -17.12 -1.64
CA VAL A 271 -9.61 -16.59 -0.63
C VAL A 271 -8.16 -16.87 -0.99
N ASN A 272 -7.24 -15.97 -0.66
CA ASN A 272 -5.83 -16.20 -0.93
C ASN A 272 -5.24 -17.30 -0.01
N LYS A 273 -4.56 -18.26 -0.64
CA LYS A 273 -3.99 -19.44 0.02
C LYS A 273 -2.88 -19.01 0.98
N GLY A 274 -3.09 -19.25 2.28
CA GLY A 274 -2.07 -19.12 3.30
C GLY A 274 -2.18 -17.89 4.20
N SER A 275 -2.93 -16.85 3.85
CA SER A 275 -3.33 -15.81 4.81
C SER A 275 -4.83 -15.67 5.01
N GLU A 276 -5.65 -16.08 4.02
CA GLU A 276 -7.12 -15.85 4.03
C GLU A 276 -7.47 -14.37 4.27
N GLU A 277 -6.56 -13.47 3.94
CA GLU A 277 -6.63 -12.03 4.21
C GLU A 277 -7.60 -11.34 3.25
N TYR A 278 -7.73 -11.87 2.03
CA TYR A 278 -8.60 -11.31 1.00
C TYR A 278 -9.62 -12.34 0.56
N ALA A 279 -10.90 -12.05 0.82
CA ALA A 279 -12.01 -12.71 0.16
C ALA A 279 -12.39 -11.93 -1.10
N TYR A 280 -12.10 -12.50 -2.26
CA TYR A 280 -12.50 -11.99 -3.56
C TYR A 280 -13.88 -12.55 -3.92
N HIS A 281 -14.88 -11.68 -3.94
CA HIS A 281 -16.24 -11.99 -4.37
C HIS A 281 -16.41 -11.57 -5.83
N PHE A 282 -16.59 -12.55 -6.70
CA PHE A 282 -16.85 -12.36 -8.12
C PHE A 282 -18.36 -12.24 -8.34
N THR A 283 -18.82 -11.03 -8.60
CA THR A 283 -20.23 -10.69 -8.84
C THR A 283 -20.41 -10.06 -10.22
N HIS A 284 -21.64 -9.65 -10.54
CA HIS A 284 -21.96 -8.91 -11.75
C HIS A 284 -22.71 -7.62 -11.39
N THR A 285 -22.51 -6.56 -12.17
CA THR A 285 -23.33 -5.35 -12.11
C THR A 285 -24.74 -5.61 -12.65
N GLU A 286 -25.65 -4.64 -12.50
CA GLU A 286 -26.98 -4.67 -13.14
C GLU A 286 -26.89 -4.79 -14.67
N THR A 287 -25.81 -4.30 -15.28
CA THR A 287 -25.53 -4.42 -16.72
C THR A 287 -24.82 -5.73 -17.10
N SER A 288 -24.73 -6.68 -16.16
CA SER A 288 -24.04 -7.98 -16.32
C SER A 288 -22.52 -7.87 -16.56
N GLU A 289 -21.89 -6.75 -16.18
CA GLU A 289 -20.44 -6.62 -16.18
C GLU A 289 -19.84 -7.35 -14.98
N GLN A 290 -18.83 -8.18 -15.19
CA GLN A 290 -18.18 -8.89 -14.11
C GLN A 290 -17.34 -7.94 -13.24
N VAL A 291 -17.50 -8.04 -11.91
CA VAL A 291 -16.74 -7.24 -10.95
C VAL A 291 -16.13 -8.14 -9.87
N ILE A 292 -15.09 -7.63 -9.23
CA ILE A 292 -14.50 -8.22 -8.03
C ILE A 292 -14.69 -7.25 -6.87
N GLN A 293 -15.26 -7.76 -5.79
CA GLN A 293 -15.33 -7.05 -4.52
C GLN A 293 -14.41 -7.75 -3.52
N TYR A 294 -13.58 -6.99 -2.83
CA TYR A 294 -12.79 -7.50 -1.71
C TYR A 294 -12.54 -6.39 -0.69
N ARG A 295 -12.24 -6.80 0.53
CA ARG A 295 -11.81 -5.91 1.61
C ARG A 295 -10.32 -6.13 1.87
N GLU A 296 -9.58 -5.05 2.01
CA GLU A 296 -8.19 -5.05 2.49
C GLU A 296 -8.11 -4.03 3.63
N ARG A 297 -7.94 -4.54 4.86
CA ARG A 297 -7.98 -3.76 6.10
C ARG A 297 -9.28 -2.94 6.17
N ALA A 298 -9.14 -1.61 6.28
CA ALA A 298 -10.24 -0.64 6.32
C ALA A 298 -10.97 -0.41 5.00
N ASN A 299 -10.39 -0.84 3.88
CA ASN A 299 -10.82 -0.38 2.57
C ASN A 299 -11.59 -1.48 1.85
N GLU A 300 -12.76 -1.13 1.36
CA GLU A 300 -13.51 -1.94 0.41
C GLU A 300 -13.20 -1.47 -1.01
N PHE A 301 -13.01 -2.45 -1.88
CA PHE A 301 -12.71 -2.23 -3.28
C PHE A 301 -13.74 -2.94 -4.13
N THR A 302 -14.30 -2.20 -5.09
CA THR A 302 -15.05 -2.77 -6.22
C THR A 302 -14.21 -2.52 -7.47
N LEU A 303 -13.83 -3.59 -8.16
CA LEU A 303 -13.00 -3.55 -9.35
C LEU A 303 -13.80 -4.04 -10.57
N HIS A 304 -13.78 -3.25 -11.64
CA HIS A 304 -14.48 -3.53 -12.88
C HIS A 304 -13.58 -4.27 -13.86
N LYS A 305 -14.11 -5.29 -14.55
CA LYS A 305 -13.34 -6.06 -15.52
C LYS A 305 -13.06 -5.22 -16.77
N ILE A 306 -11.79 -4.97 -17.05
CA ILE A 306 -11.35 -4.20 -18.22
C ILE A 306 -10.73 -5.10 -19.29
N GLN A 307 -10.85 -4.69 -20.54
CA GLN A 307 -10.34 -5.46 -21.67
C GLN A 307 -9.04 -4.89 -22.25
N PRO A 308 -8.05 -5.74 -22.57
CA PRO A 308 -6.88 -5.32 -23.32
C PRO A 308 -7.27 -4.95 -24.76
N GLU A 309 -6.68 -3.88 -25.29
CA GLU A 309 -6.97 -3.41 -26.64
C GLU A 309 -5.76 -3.60 -27.56
N GLN A 310 -5.95 -4.26 -28.71
CA GLN A 310 -4.88 -4.33 -29.71
C GLN A 310 -4.82 -3.03 -30.50
N GLN A 311 -3.71 -2.29 -30.37
CA GLN A 311 -3.47 -1.09 -31.16
C GLN A 311 -2.32 -1.25 -32.14
N THR A 312 -2.52 -0.74 -33.36
CA THR A 312 -1.48 -0.71 -34.38
C THR A 312 -0.38 0.29 -34.00
N THR A 313 0.84 0.08 -34.51
CA THR A 313 1.95 1.03 -34.33
C THR A 313 1.57 2.45 -34.79
N LYS A 314 0.73 2.59 -35.83
CA LYS A 314 0.24 3.88 -36.32
C LYS A 314 -0.64 4.58 -35.29
N GLN A 315 -1.60 3.87 -34.68
CA GLN A 315 -2.44 4.39 -33.60
C GLN A 315 -1.60 4.77 -32.38
N LEU A 316 -0.69 3.88 -31.94
CA LEU A 316 0.18 4.13 -30.79
C LEU A 316 1.10 5.34 -30.96
N LYS A 317 1.43 5.71 -32.21
CA LYS A 317 2.26 6.90 -32.50
C LYS A 317 1.57 8.20 -32.09
N ALA A 318 0.24 8.25 -32.09
CA ALA A 318 -0.52 9.42 -31.66
C ALA A 318 -0.29 9.76 -30.18
N TYR A 319 0.01 8.76 -29.34
CA TYR A 319 0.26 8.93 -27.90
C TYR A 319 1.73 9.26 -27.58
N ALA A 320 2.66 9.05 -28.50
CA ALA A 320 4.06 9.40 -28.29
C ALA A 320 4.24 10.93 -28.21
N GLY A 321 5.14 11.40 -27.34
CA GLY A 321 5.31 12.84 -27.13
C GLY A 321 6.02 13.19 -25.82
N LYS A 322 6.13 14.49 -25.56
CA LYS A 322 6.53 15.03 -24.27
C LYS A 322 5.27 15.43 -23.52
N TYR A 323 5.23 15.14 -22.23
CA TYR A 323 4.09 15.44 -21.38
C TYR A 323 4.57 16.10 -20.09
N TYR A 324 3.96 17.21 -19.69
CA TYR A 324 4.39 18.03 -18.56
C TYR A 324 3.33 18.08 -17.48
N SER A 325 3.75 17.88 -16.23
CA SER A 325 2.92 18.13 -15.05
C SER A 325 3.40 19.39 -14.35
N LYS A 326 2.48 20.34 -14.16
CA LYS A 326 2.74 21.59 -13.42
C LYS A 326 2.98 21.32 -11.94
N GLU A 327 2.20 20.42 -11.33
CA GLU A 327 2.29 20.09 -9.89
C GLU A 327 3.63 19.44 -9.54
N LEU A 328 4.16 18.59 -10.43
CA LEU A 328 5.49 18.01 -10.26
C LEU A 328 6.61 18.90 -10.78
N ASN A 329 6.30 19.91 -11.61
CA ASN A 329 7.25 20.66 -12.42
C ASN A 329 8.21 19.72 -13.17
N PHE A 330 7.65 18.71 -13.83
CA PHE A 330 8.43 17.64 -14.47
C PHE A 330 7.84 17.27 -15.84
N THR A 331 8.72 16.90 -16.79
CA THR A 331 8.31 16.45 -18.12
C THR A 331 8.71 15.00 -18.34
N TYR A 332 7.73 14.14 -18.60
CA TYR A 332 7.96 12.79 -19.11
C TYR A 332 8.02 12.76 -20.63
N ARG A 333 8.70 11.75 -21.18
CA ARG A 333 8.70 11.47 -22.61
C ARG A 333 8.22 10.05 -22.85
N LEU A 334 7.13 9.92 -23.61
CA LEU A 334 6.60 8.65 -24.09
C LEU A 334 7.12 8.39 -25.50
N THR A 335 7.61 7.17 -25.74
CA THR A 335 8.21 6.79 -27.01
C THR A 335 7.75 5.41 -27.47
N LEU A 336 7.70 5.22 -28.79
CA LEU A 336 7.53 3.91 -29.38
C LEU A 336 8.87 3.18 -29.50
N ARG A 337 8.92 1.92 -29.06
CA ARG A 337 10.05 1.02 -29.27
C ARG A 337 9.52 -0.38 -29.54
N LYS A 338 9.95 -1.00 -30.64
CA LYS A 338 9.50 -2.34 -31.06
C LYS A 338 7.96 -2.49 -31.06
N GLY A 339 7.26 -1.49 -31.59
CA GLY A 339 5.78 -1.49 -31.67
C GLY A 339 5.05 -1.23 -30.36
N LYS A 340 5.75 -1.03 -29.22
CA LYS A 340 5.13 -0.75 -27.93
C LYS A 340 5.33 0.70 -27.51
N LEU A 341 4.25 1.37 -27.12
CA LEU A 341 4.31 2.65 -26.42
C LEU A 341 4.89 2.43 -25.03
N GLY A 342 5.66 3.38 -24.51
CA GLY A 342 6.20 3.26 -23.17
C GLY A 342 6.92 4.50 -22.68
N LEU A 343 7.17 4.52 -21.37
CA LEU A 343 7.91 5.58 -20.71
C LEU A 343 9.42 5.44 -20.98
N ARG A 344 10.05 6.55 -21.39
CA ARG A 344 11.51 6.60 -21.56
C ARG A 344 12.18 7.25 -20.35
N ILE A 345 13.02 6.48 -19.65
CA ILE A 345 13.78 6.93 -18.47
C ILE A 345 15.29 6.93 -18.79
N PHE A 346 16.01 8.00 -18.39
CA PHE A 346 17.46 8.18 -18.56
C PHE A 346 18.01 7.83 -19.95
N ARG A 347 17.21 8.06 -21.01
CA ARG A 347 17.49 7.73 -22.43
C ARG A 347 17.68 6.24 -22.77
N LEU A 348 17.97 5.37 -21.81
CA LEU A 348 18.28 3.95 -22.04
C LEU A 348 17.11 3.01 -21.73
N ILE A 349 16.32 3.34 -20.71
CA ILE A 349 15.25 2.48 -20.20
C ILE A 349 13.94 2.82 -20.94
N HIS A 350 13.26 1.78 -21.42
CA HIS A 350 11.93 1.87 -22.02
C HIS A 350 11.01 0.90 -21.29
N ILE A 351 10.02 1.45 -20.59
CA ILE A 351 9.03 0.66 -19.83
C ILE A 351 7.78 0.60 -20.71
N PRO A 352 7.48 -0.56 -21.32
CA PRO A 352 6.33 -0.69 -22.20
C PRO A 352 5.04 -0.59 -21.38
N PHE A 353 4.03 -0.01 -22.00
CA PHE A 353 2.68 0.02 -21.48
C PHE A 353 1.82 -1.08 -22.11
N THR A 354 0.79 -1.50 -21.40
CA THR A 354 -0.23 -2.43 -21.90
C THR A 354 -1.47 -1.62 -22.26
N PRO A 355 -1.82 -1.48 -23.55
CA PRO A 355 -3.04 -0.78 -23.97
C PRO A 355 -4.28 -1.55 -23.49
N MET A 356 -5.23 -0.79 -22.94
CA MET A 356 -6.56 -1.23 -22.55
C MET A 356 -7.58 -0.39 -23.34
N GLU A 357 -8.84 -0.77 -23.23
CA GLU A 357 -9.96 0.00 -23.79
C GLU A 357 -10.01 1.46 -23.30
N ASN A 358 -10.79 2.30 -24.00
CA ASN A 358 -11.10 3.67 -23.56
C ASN A 358 -9.86 4.56 -23.29
N HIS A 359 -8.82 4.43 -24.13
CA HIS A 359 -7.58 5.20 -24.00
C HIS A 359 -6.82 5.00 -22.68
N LEU A 360 -7.07 3.89 -21.98
CA LEU A 360 -6.39 3.50 -20.77
C LEU A 360 -5.11 2.70 -21.11
N PHE A 361 -4.04 2.95 -20.36
CA PHE A 361 -2.80 2.18 -20.44
C PHE A 361 -2.36 1.77 -19.04
N LEU A 362 -2.02 0.48 -18.87
CA LEU A 362 -1.38 -0.03 -17.67
C LEU A 362 0.13 0.06 -17.80
N ALA A 363 0.81 0.53 -16.76
CA ALA A 363 2.26 0.61 -16.67
C ALA A 363 2.74 -0.04 -15.38
N ASP A 364 3.47 -1.15 -15.51
CA ASP A 364 4.03 -1.87 -14.38
C ASP A 364 5.43 -1.33 -14.06
N LEU A 365 5.48 -0.36 -13.16
CA LEU A 365 6.69 0.31 -12.72
C LEU A 365 6.61 0.54 -11.21
N MET A 366 7.30 -0.31 -10.44
CA MET A 366 7.23 -0.30 -8.99
C MET A 366 5.77 -0.39 -8.49
N GLY A 367 5.04 -1.36 -9.04
CA GLY A 367 3.60 -1.54 -8.82
C GLY A 367 2.75 -1.08 -10.00
N ASN A 368 1.43 -1.11 -9.81
CA ASN A 368 0.48 -0.70 -10.82
C ASN A 368 0.44 0.83 -10.99
N ASN A 369 0.35 1.27 -12.25
CA ASN A 369 0.10 2.66 -12.60
C ASN A 369 -0.81 2.68 -13.83
N THR A 370 -1.73 3.64 -13.89
CA THR A 370 -2.63 3.84 -15.02
C THR A 370 -2.41 5.19 -15.66
N LEU A 371 -2.48 5.25 -16.99
CA LEU A 371 -2.52 6.48 -17.76
C LEU A 371 -3.83 6.50 -18.55
N VAL A 372 -4.71 7.45 -18.25
CA VAL A 372 -5.96 7.67 -18.98
C VAL A 372 -5.77 8.86 -19.90
N PHE A 373 -5.63 8.62 -21.20
CA PHE A 373 -5.37 9.70 -22.16
C PHE A 373 -6.65 10.47 -22.49
N GLN A 374 -6.47 11.78 -22.70
CA GLN A 374 -7.53 12.69 -23.09
C GLN A 374 -7.37 13.09 -24.55
N THR A 375 -8.50 13.22 -25.24
CA THR A 375 -8.58 13.74 -26.61
C THR A 375 -9.41 15.01 -26.66
N ASN A 376 -9.10 15.89 -27.61
CA ASN A 376 -10.02 16.97 -27.98
C ASN A 376 -11.14 16.45 -28.90
N ALA A 377 -12.06 17.33 -29.31
CA ALA A 377 -13.18 17.00 -30.20
C ALA A 377 -12.77 16.44 -31.58
N ALA A 378 -11.52 16.66 -32.00
CA ALA A 378 -10.96 16.11 -33.25
C ALA A 378 -10.26 14.75 -33.04
N GLY A 379 -10.34 14.15 -31.84
CA GLY A 379 -9.67 12.88 -31.51
C GLY A 379 -8.16 13.00 -31.30
N ILE A 380 -7.62 14.23 -31.17
CA ILE A 380 -6.19 14.46 -30.96
C ILE A 380 -5.86 14.35 -29.48
N ILE A 381 -4.85 13.54 -29.14
CA ILE A 381 -4.35 13.38 -27.77
C ILE A 381 -3.78 14.71 -27.24
N THR A 382 -4.37 15.23 -26.16
CA THR A 382 -3.99 16.50 -25.51
C THR A 382 -3.21 16.29 -24.22
N GLY A 383 -3.32 15.12 -23.59
CA GLY A 383 -2.70 14.83 -22.30
C GLY A 383 -3.11 13.48 -21.74
N PHE A 384 -2.77 13.22 -20.49
CA PHE A 384 -3.30 12.09 -19.73
C PHE A 384 -3.40 12.41 -18.24
N HIS A 385 -4.32 11.72 -17.56
CA HIS A 385 -4.33 11.61 -16.10
C HIS A 385 -3.54 10.38 -15.68
N PHE A 386 -2.63 10.58 -14.73
CA PHE A 386 -1.87 9.52 -14.11
C PHE A 386 -2.48 9.14 -12.78
N ASN A 387 -2.68 7.83 -12.57
CA ASN A 387 -3.12 7.30 -11.28
C ASN A 387 -2.21 6.14 -10.83
N ARG A 388 -2.03 6.04 -9.52
CA ARG A 388 -1.42 4.91 -8.80
C ARG A 388 -1.95 4.94 -7.37
N ASP A 389 -1.66 3.91 -6.59
CA ASP A 389 -1.96 3.95 -5.16
C ASP A 389 -1.41 5.24 -4.50
N GLY A 390 -2.28 5.94 -3.78
CA GLY A 390 -2.05 7.26 -3.16
C GLY A 390 -2.08 8.49 -4.09
N VAL A 391 -2.19 8.35 -5.41
CA VAL A 391 -2.20 9.47 -6.37
C VAL A 391 -3.31 9.28 -7.40
N SER A 392 -4.28 10.19 -7.41
CA SER A 392 -5.40 10.21 -8.36
C SER A 392 -5.35 11.44 -9.26
N GLY A 393 -5.62 11.26 -10.54
CA GLY A 393 -5.93 12.34 -11.47
C GLY A 393 -4.77 13.28 -11.79
N LEU A 394 -3.51 12.91 -11.52
CA LEU A 394 -2.38 13.81 -11.73
C LEU A 394 -2.23 14.13 -13.23
N LEU A 395 -2.44 15.39 -13.59
CA LEU A 395 -2.50 15.83 -14.98
C LEU A 395 -1.11 15.97 -15.61
N PHE A 396 -1.00 15.44 -16.82
CA PHE A 396 0.14 15.60 -17.72
C PHE A 396 -0.32 16.10 -19.08
N GLU A 397 0.01 17.35 -19.40
CA GLU A 397 -0.36 18.00 -20.66
C GLU A 397 0.68 17.72 -21.74
N LYS A 398 0.22 17.37 -22.95
CA LYS A 398 1.09 17.12 -24.09
C LYS A 398 1.70 18.43 -24.60
N LYS A 399 3.01 18.42 -24.86
CA LYS A 399 3.79 19.54 -25.39
C LYS A 399 4.09 19.42 -26.87
#